data_AF-A0A0M6WJP1-F1
#
_entry.id   AF-A0A0M6WJP1-F1
#
_cell.length_a   1.000
_cell.length_b   1.000
_cell.length_c   1.000
_cell.angle_alpha   90.00
_cell.angle_beta   90.00
_cell.angle_gamma   90.00
#
_symmetry.space_group_name_H-M   'P 1'
#
loop_
_entity.id
_entity.type
_entity.pdbx_description
1 polymer ?
#
loop_
_entity_poly.entity_id
_entity_poly.type
_entity_poly.pdbx_seq_one_letter_code
_entity_poly.pdbx_strand_id
1 'polypeptide(L)'
;MMLMCKNTPVYDIEKEKTLNYNLLPGLMQQKGADNHTFTKWMKYRYSSGTNTIARKLKGITFGQGARMRINRETRALSFSDCYWTKAEDDSICFEEISPYYKPFWDGNEEFTGQAAPTLYVGGALSKEWKQDGKLYKYGDISVELQCIKLCRECGISVERADETDGGIAISNITSPKVMLEQADQSGRIDPDDFDEQTIIDLFGKAGAQMLIIDAIIGNGDRHAGNFGWIRNTDTGEYVGMAPLYDFDHALDSTLESDRLLTDAVKFCMPYEDEMVRIAGIAQGSENEVFKKRAQSIMKLLDAGK
;
A
#
# COMPACT_ATOMS: atom_id res chain seq x y z
N MET A 1 23.31 4.02 14.68
CA MET A 1 22.06 3.26 14.43
C MET A 1 22.05 2.82 12.98
N MET A 2 21.70 1.58 12.71
CA MET A 2 21.67 1.00 11.37
C MET A 2 20.22 0.77 10.93
N LEU A 3 19.93 1.07 9.67
CA LEU A 3 18.78 0.51 8.94
C LEU A 3 19.17 -0.89 8.46
N MET A 4 18.30 -1.84 8.73
CA MET A 4 18.42 -3.25 8.36
C MET A 4 17.29 -3.61 7.41
N CYS A 5 17.52 -4.57 6.51
CA CYS A 5 16.47 -5.34 5.83
C CYS A 5 16.68 -6.80 6.19
N LYS A 6 15.75 -7.39 6.94
CA LYS A 6 15.97 -8.65 7.67
C LYS A 6 17.29 -8.58 8.46
N ASN A 7 18.19 -9.54 8.28
CA ASN A 7 19.49 -9.57 8.99
C ASN A 7 20.61 -8.84 8.23
N THR A 8 20.32 -8.18 7.11
CA THR A 8 21.32 -7.50 6.28
C THR A 8 21.37 -6.01 6.61
N PRO A 9 22.54 -5.44 6.99
CA PRO A 9 22.70 -4.00 7.13
C PRO A 9 22.54 -3.29 5.78
N VAL A 10 21.73 -2.23 5.75
CA VAL A 10 21.38 -1.50 4.53
C VAL A 10 21.98 -0.10 4.51
N TYR A 11 21.85 0.64 5.62
CA TYR A 11 22.29 2.03 5.71
C TYR A 11 22.70 2.38 7.13
N ASP A 12 23.89 2.96 7.30
CA ASP A 12 24.36 3.54 8.56
C ASP A 12 23.83 4.97 8.66
N ILE A 13 22.89 5.19 9.57
CA ILE A 13 22.18 6.47 9.72
C ILE A 13 23.08 7.54 10.34
N GLU A 14 24.01 7.15 11.20
CA GLU A 14 24.91 8.09 11.87
C GLU A 14 26.05 8.53 10.96
N LYS A 15 26.58 7.60 10.16
CA LYS A 15 27.68 7.86 9.22
C LYS A 15 27.19 8.29 7.83
N GLU A 16 25.87 8.37 7.62
CA GLU A 16 25.21 8.59 6.33
C GLU A 16 25.77 7.74 5.20
N LYS A 17 25.93 6.44 5.47
CA LYS A 17 26.65 5.53 4.59
C LYS A 17 25.76 4.38 4.12
N THR A 18 25.60 4.24 2.81
CA THR A 18 25.01 3.04 2.22
C THR A 18 25.90 1.82 2.45
N LEU A 19 25.31 0.76 3.00
CA LEU A 19 25.96 -0.54 3.24
C LEU A 19 25.51 -1.59 2.24
N ASN A 20 24.25 -1.53 1.79
CA ASN A 20 23.72 -2.37 0.72
C ASN A 20 22.78 -1.56 -0.17
N TYR A 21 23.24 -1.25 -1.39
CA TYR A 21 22.47 -0.41 -2.31
C TYR A 21 21.19 -1.10 -2.82
N ASN A 22 21.26 -2.39 -3.15
CA ASN A 22 20.12 -3.12 -3.72
C ASN A 22 18.94 -3.20 -2.75
N LEU A 23 19.24 -3.33 -1.46
CA LEU A 23 18.27 -3.33 -0.38
C LEU A 23 17.97 -1.94 0.19
N LEU A 24 18.45 -0.84 -0.40
CA LEU A 24 17.98 0.48 0.03
C LEU A 24 16.47 0.63 -0.27
N PRO A 25 15.75 1.39 0.57
CA PRO A 25 14.43 1.88 0.21
C PRO A 25 14.46 2.64 -1.13
N GLY A 26 13.43 2.46 -1.97
CA GLY A 26 13.38 3.03 -3.31
C GLY A 26 13.63 4.54 -3.32
N LEU A 27 12.98 5.30 -2.43
CA LEU A 27 13.19 6.75 -2.34
C LEU A 27 14.66 7.13 -2.16
N MET A 28 15.39 6.38 -1.33
CA MET A 28 16.81 6.61 -1.09
C MET A 28 17.66 6.18 -2.29
N GLN A 29 17.28 5.12 -3.02
CA GLN A 29 17.95 4.74 -4.27
C GLN A 29 17.80 5.81 -5.35
N GLN A 30 16.58 6.33 -5.54
CA GLN A 30 16.24 7.22 -6.64
C GLN A 30 16.64 8.69 -6.39
N LYS A 31 16.62 9.14 -5.13
CA LYS A 31 16.88 10.54 -4.76
C LYS A 31 18.23 10.76 -4.05
N GLY A 32 19.03 9.70 -3.93
CA GLY A 32 20.30 9.73 -3.20
C GLY A 32 20.10 9.42 -1.72
N ALA A 33 20.91 8.52 -1.17
CA ALA A 33 20.81 8.10 0.22
C ALA A 33 21.49 9.11 1.13
N ASP A 34 20.71 9.75 2.00
CA ASP A 34 21.15 10.65 3.04
C ASP A 34 20.11 10.64 4.19
N ASN A 35 20.36 11.40 5.25
CA ASN A 35 19.42 11.46 6.37
C ASN A 35 18.11 12.19 6.02
N HIS A 36 18.10 13.03 4.99
CA HIS A 36 16.89 13.71 4.51
C HIS A 36 15.92 12.72 3.85
N THR A 37 16.41 11.94 2.89
CA THR A 37 15.66 10.90 2.17
C THR A 37 15.27 9.74 3.09
N PHE A 38 16.13 9.34 4.04
CA PHE A 38 15.77 8.38 5.09
C PHE A 38 14.59 8.89 5.93
N THR A 39 14.67 10.15 6.39
CA THR A 39 13.61 10.76 7.19
C THR A 39 12.32 10.91 6.38
N LYS A 40 12.42 11.26 5.09
CA LYS A 40 11.26 11.36 4.18
C LYS A 40 10.62 9.99 3.95
N TRP A 41 11.40 8.95 3.67
CA TRP A 41 10.90 7.57 3.53
C TRP A 41 10.23 7.07 4.81
N MET A 42 10.87 7.29 5.97
CA MET A 42 10.28 6.94 7.26
C MET A 42 8.94 7.65 7.53
N LYS A 43 8.75 8.89 7.03
CA LYS A 43 7.48 9.62 7.18
C LYS A 43 6.33 8.90 6.48
N TYR A 44 6.54 8.36 5.29
CA TYR A 44 5.51 7.66 4.52
C TYR A 44 5.11 6.31 5.13
N ARG A 45 5.97 5.68 5.92
CA ARG A 45 5.64 4.43 6.62
C ARG A 45 4.66 4.62 7.78
N TYR A 46 4.60 5.81 8.37
CA TYR A 46 3.79 6.00 9.58
C TYR A 46 2.30 6.02 9.30
N SER A 47 1.54 5.50 10.26
CA SER A 47 0.10 5.67 10.26
C SER A 47 -0.30 7.14 10.36
N SER A 48 -1.31 7.49 9.56
CA SER A 48 -1.89 8.83 9.49
C SER A 48 -2.29 9.35 10.87
N GLY A 49 -2.25 10.68 11.01
CA GLY A 49 -2.82 11.38 12.17
C GLY A 49 -4.34 11.26 12.29
N THR A 50 -5.03 10.70 11.30
CA THR A 50 -6.47 10.41 11.34
C THR A 50 -6.77 8.98 11.82
N ASN A 51 -5.79 8.08 11.81
CA ASN A 51 -5.96 6.73 12.34
C ASN A 51 -6.07 6.79 13.88
N THR A 52 -7.30 6.63 14.38
CA THR A 52 -7.62 6.80 15.80
C THR A 52 -6.98 5.73 16.68
N ILE A 53 -6.86 4.50 16.19
CA ILE A 53 -6.24 3.38 16.89
C ILE A 53 -4.74 3.63 17.05
N ALA A 54 -4.04 3.96 15.96
CA ALA A 54 -2.62 4.30 16.02
C ALA A 54 -2.36 5.51 16.94
N ARG A 55 -3.26 6.50 16.96
CA ARG A 55 -3.19 7.63 17.91
C ARG A 55 -3.34 7.21 19.37
N LYS A 56 -4.27 6.31 19.67
CA LYS A 56 -4.46 5.76 21.02
C LYS A 56 -3.20 5.03 21.48
N LEU A 57 -2.64 4.17 20.64
CA LEU A 57 -1.39 3.45 20.93
C LEU A 57 -0.22 4.42 21.18
N LYS A 58 -0.05 5.44 20.32
CA LYS A 58 0.97 6.48 20.52
C LYS A 58 0.80 7.19 21.86
N GLY A 59 -0.42 7.57 22.20
CA GLY A 59 -0.75 8.34 23.40
C GLY A 59 -0.53 7.59 24.72
N ILE A 60 -0.87 6.29 24.77
CA ILE A 60 -0.77 5.48 26.00
C ILE A 60 0.68 5.30 26.44
N THR A 61 1.60 5.07 25.49
CA THR A 61 2.97 4.63 25.81
C THR A 61 4.04 5.69 25.58
N PHE A 62 3.92 6.45 24.49
CA PHE A 62 5.03 7.28 23.99
C PHE A 62 4.84 8.78 24.23
N GLY A 63 3.62 9.21 24.56
CA GLY A 63 3.23 10.61 24.61
C GLY A 63 3.11 11.25 23.22
N GLN A 64 2.85 12.55 23.18
CA GLN A 64 2.71 13.31 21.91
C GLN A 64 4.09 13.75 21.39
N GLY A 65 4.30 13.66 20.07
CA GLY A 65 5.47 14.26 19.39
C GLY A 65 6.79 13.45 19.40
N ALA A 66 6.81 12.23 19.94
CA ALA A 66 8.05 11.48 20.17
C ALA A 66 8.43 10.49 19.05
N ARG A 67 8.40 10.88 17.77
CA ARG A 67 8.65 9.96 16.63
C ARG A 67 9.99 9.20 16.70
N MET A 68 11.07 9.90 17.05
CA MET A 68 12.39 9.28 17.22
C MET A 68 12.41 8.24 18.35
N ARG A 69 11.72 8.53 19.45
CA ARG A 69 11.57 7.61 20.57
C ARG A 69 10.78 6.37 20.15
N ILE A 70 9.65 6.56 19.47
CA ILE A 70 8.81 5.47 18.94
C ILE A 70 9.64 4.57 18.02
N ASN A 71 10.37 5.13 17.05
CA ASN A 71 11.20 4.34 16.15
C ASN A 71 12.27 3.54 16.89
N ARG A 72 12.94 4.15 17.86
CA ARG A 72 13.97 3.47 18.63
C ARG A 72 13.38 2.33 19.48
N GLU A 73 12.28 2.58 20.17
CA GLU A 73 11.68 1.63 21.11
C GLU A 73 10.92 0.50 20.42
N THR A 74 10.29 0.76 19.27
CA THR A 74 9.57 -0.25 18.47
C THR A 74 10.41 -0.82 17.32
N ARG A 75 11.64 -0.32 17.16
CA ARG A 75 12.58 -0.62 16.07
C ARG A 75 12.05 -0.34 14.67
N ALA A 76 10.96 0.43 14.56
CA ALA A 76 10.28 0.75 13.31
C ALA A 76 9.95 -0.49 12.44
N LEU A 77 9.60 -1.60 13.09
CA LEU A 77 9.12 -2.81 12.43
C LEU A 77 7.68 -2.62 11.93
N SER A 78 7.40 -3.09 10.71
CA SER A 78 6.07 -3.06 10.09
C SER A 78 5.68 -4.44 9.57
N PHE A 79 4.43 -4.57 9.13
CA PHE A 79 3.95 -5.71 8.34
C PHE A 79 3.92 -5.43 6.84
N SER A 80 4.33 -4.23 6.41
CA SER A 80 4.37 -3.87 4.98
C SER A 80 5.73 -4.16 4.37
N ASP A 81 6.78 -4.25 5.19
CA ASP A 81 8.15 -4.43 4.73
C ASP A 81 9.03 -5.15 5.75
N CYS A 82 10.27 -5.46 5.35
CA CYS A 82 11.25 -6.14 6.21
C CYS A 82 12.31 -5.18 6.78
N TYR A 83 12.04 -3.87 6.78
CA TYR A 83 12.97 -2.87 7.29
C TYR A 83 12.76 -2.58 8.77
N TRP A 84 13.87 -2.42 9.48
CA TRP A 84 13.89 -2.07 10.90
C TRP A 84 15.21 -1.43 11.29
N THR A 85 15.27 -0.85 12.48
CA THR A 85 16.48 -0.18 12.99
C THR A 85 17.06 -0.87 14.22
N LYS A 86 18.39 -0.94 14.31
CA LYS A 86 19.09 -1.39 15.52
C LYS A 86 20.42 -0.67 15.76
N ALA A 87 20.97 -0.79 16.96
CA ALA A 87 22.32 -0.32 17.25
C ALA A 87 23.38 -1.23 16.58
N GLU A 88 24.60 -0.74 16.40
CA GLU A 88 25.68 -1.47 15.71
C GLU A 88 26.13 -2.71 16.49
N ASP A 89 26.11 -2.63 17.83
CA ASP A 89 26.47 -3.66 18.79
C ASP A 89 25.31 -4.59 19.19
N ASP A 90 24.11 -4.36 18.64
CA ASP A 90 22.93 -5.15 18.94
C ASP A 90 22.90 -6.44 18.14
N SER A 91 23.05 -7.57 18.83
CA SER A 91 23.12 -8.92 18.23
C SER A 91 21.77 -9.49 17.82
N ILE A 92 20.66 -8.82 18.11
CA ILE A 92 19.32 -9.35 17.82
C ILE A 92 19.11 -9.55 16.31
N CYS A 93 18.44 -10.66 15.97
CA CYS A 93 18.06 -11.01 14.61
C CYS A 93 16.60 -10.64 14.32
N PHE A 94 16.26 -10.47 13.05
CA PHE A 94 14.92 -10.09 12.59
C PHE A 94 13.84 -11.06 13.09
N GLU A 95 14.10 -12.37 13.03
CA GLU A 95 13.18 -13.43 13.45
C GLU A 95 12.87 -13.42 14.95
N GLU A 96 13.71 -12.76 15.76
CA GLU A 96 13.55 -12.70 17.21
C GLU A 96 12.59 -11.59 17.65
N ILE A 97 12.25 -10.64 16.77
CA ILE A 97 11.47 -9.44 17.10
C ILE A 97 10.39 -9.07 16.08
N SER A 98 10.49 -9.58 14.86
CA SER A 98 9.62 -9.17 13.77
C SER A 98 8.20 -9.68 13.98
N PRO A 99 7.18 -8.87 13.65
CA PRO A 99 5.78 -9.27 13.79
C PRO A 99 5.40 -10.45 12.88
N TYR A 100 6.22 -10.80 11.88
CA TYR A 100 6.05 -12.04 11.11
C TYR A 100 6.31 -13.33 11.92
N TYR A 101 7.02 -13.26 13.05
CA TYR A 101 7.46 -14.43 13.82
C TYR A 101 7.11 -14.34 15.31
N LYS A 102 6.85 -13.14 15.82
CA LYS A 102 6.61 -12.88 17.25
C LYS A 102 5.32 -12.10 17.45
N PRO A 103 4.65 -12.30 18.59
CA PRO A 103 3.59 -11.40 19.02
C PRO A 103 4.10 -9.96 19.05
N PHE A 104 3.24 -9.03 18.64
CA PHE A 104 3.55 -7.61 18.64
C PHE A 104 2.63 -6.87 19.60
N TRP A 105 2.98 -5.64 19.94
CA TRP A 105 2.18 -4.84 20.85
C TRP A 105 1.00 -4.20 20.11
N ASP A 106 -0.21 -4.51 20.57
CA ASP A 106 -1.49 -4.02 20.06
C ASP A 106 -2.21 -3.10 21.07
N GLY A 107 -1.55 -2.75 22.19
CA GLY A 107 -2.09 -1.87 23.22
C GLY A 107 -2.93 -2.53 24.30
N ASN A 108 -3.12 -3.86 24.27
CA ASN A 108 -3.86 -4.58 25.31
C ASN A 108 -3.03 -4.89 26.56
N GLU A 109 -1.70 -4.84 26.43
CA GLU A 109 -0.74 -5.10 27.52
C GLU A 109 0.25 -3.94 27.69
N GLU A 110 1.07 -3.99 28.75
CA GLU A 110 2.17 -3.05 28.92
C GLU A 110 3.19 -3.21 27.79
N PHE A 111 3.64 -2.07 27.24
CA PHE A 111 4.67 -2.08 26.22
C PHE A 111 6.05 -2.33 26.83
N THR A 112 6.73 -3.38 26.37
CA THR A 112 8.04 -3.82 26.89
C THR A 112 9.12 -3.91 25.81
N GLY A 113 8.88 -3.31 24.64
CA GLY A 113 9.84 -3.25 23.53
C GLY A 113 9.50 -4.12 22.31
N GLN A 114 8.25 -4.59 22.21
CA GLN A 114 7.77 -5.36 21.05
C GLN A 114 7.69 -4.49 19.78
N ALA A 115 7.53 -5.13 18.62
CA ALA A 115 7.08 -4.43 17.42
C ALA A 115 5.71 -3.78 17.66
N ALA A 116 5.41 -2.71 16.93
CA ALA A 116 4.10 -2.04 16.98
C ALA A 116 3.63 -1.69 15.55
N PRO A 117 3.34 -2.68 14.70
CA PRO A 117 3.12 -2.48 13.26
C PRO A 117 1.93 -1.57 12.96
N THR A 118 0.92 -1.48 13.84
CA THR A 118 -0.20 -0.52 13.73
C THR A 118 0.24 0.94 13.73
N LEU A 119 1.45 1.25 14.20
CA LEU A 119 2.04 2.60 14.11
C LEU A 119 2.66 2.91 12.74
N TYR A 120 2.82 1.87 11.90
CA TYR A 120 3.52 1.87 10.63
C TYR A 120 2.65 1.31 9.48
N VAL A 121 1.41 1.78 9.37
CA VAL A 121 0.49 1.41 8.28
C VAL A 121 -0.21 2.65 7.72
N GLY A 122 -0.05 2.90 6.43
CA GLY A 122 -0.59 4.07 5.74
C GLY A 122 -2.13 4.11 5.63
N GLY A 123 -2.64 5.22 5.09
CA GLY A 123 -4.07 5.46 4.85
C GLY A 123 -4.78 6.24 5.97
N ALA A 124 -5.91 6.86 5.62
CA ALA A 124 -6.64 7.76 6.49
C ALA A 124 -7.66 7.05 7.41
N LEU A 125 -8.27 5.96 6.94
CA LEU A 125 -9.23 5.17 7.71
C LEU A 125 -8.60 4.56 8.96
N SER A 126 -9.43 4.41 10.01
CA SER A 126 -9.01 3.73 11.23
C SER A 126 -8.83 2.24 10.95
N LYS A 127 -7.57 1.78 11.05
CA LYS A 127 -7.16 0.42 10.74
C LYS A 127 -6.05 -0.05 11.68
N GLU A 128 -5.98 -1.35 11.93
CA GLU A 128 -4.97 -1.94 12.81
C GLU A 128 -4.54 -3.33 12.37
N TRP A 129 -3.30 -3.67 12.64
CA TRP A 129 -2.83 -5.05 12.53
C TRP A 129 -3.25 -5.83 13.76
N LYS A 130 -3.79 -7.04 13.57
CA LYS A 130 -4.08 -7.99 14.65
C LYS A 130 -3.11 -9.18 14.62
N GLN A 131 -3.04 -9.90 15.73
CA GLN A 131 -2.05 -10.98 15.96
C GLN A 131 -2.15 -12.12 14.92
N ASP A 132 -3.28 -12.23 14.22
CA ASP A 132 -3.47 -13.18 13.12
C ASP A 132 -2.79 -12.74 11.80
N GLY A 133 -2.12 -11.59 11.80
CA GLY A 133 -1.42 -11.06 10.64
C GLY A 133 -2.35 -10.42 9.60
N LYS A 134 -3.59 -10.10 9.97
CA LYS A 134 -4.53 -9.37 9.09
C LYS A 134 -4.62 -7.90 9.49
N LEU A 135 -4.88 -7.06 8.48
CA LEU A 135 -5.17 -5.64 8.66
C LEU A 135 -6.69 -5.46 8.77
N TYR A 136 -7.15 -5.13 9.97
CA TYR A 136 -8.56 -4.85 10.23
C TYR A 136 -8.84 -3.40 9.89
N LYS A 137 -9.83 -3.18 9.03
CA LYS A 137 -10.42 -1.86 8.75
C LYS A 137 -11.84 -1.83 9.31
N TYR A 138 -12.23 -0.69 9.87
CA TYR A 138 -13.54 -0.51 10.52
C TYR A 138 -14.39 0.54 9.83
N GLY A 139 -15.71 0.33 9.80
CA GLY A 139 -16.67 1.24 9.18
C GLY A 139 -17.56 0.57 8.13
N ASP A 140 -18.27 1.36 7.33
CA ASP A 140 -18.99 0.85 6.15
C ASP A 140 -17.98 0.59 5.03
N ILE A 141 -17.62 -0.69 4.88
CA ILE A 141 -16.60 -1.17 3.94
C ILE A 141 -17.21 -2.21 2.98
N SER A 142 -18.54 -2.20 2.87
CA SER A 142 -19.29 -3.12 2.01
C SER A 142 -18.90 -2.99 0.53
N VAL A 143 -18.61 -1.75 0.08
CA VAL A 143 -18.18 -1.46 -1.29
C VAL A 143 -16.79 -2.03 -1.61
N GLU A 144 -15.86 -2.07 -0.64
CA GLU A 144 -14.50 -2.58 -0.86
C GLU A 144 -14.52 -4.09 -1.17
N LEU A 145 -15.40 -4.85 -0.50
CA LEU A 145 -15.62 -6.27 -0.84
C LEU A 145 -16.17 -6.47 -2.26
N GLN A 146 -17.04 -5.57 -2.74
CA GLN A 146 -17.55 -5.62 -4.12
C GLN A 146 -16.45 -5.30 -5.14
N CYS A 147 -15.57 -4.35 -4.82
CA CYS A 147 -14.41 -4.03 -5.66
C CYS A 147 -13.44 -5.21 -5.75
N ILE A 148 -13.14 -5.85 -4.61
CA ILE A 148 -12.30 -7.05 -4.55
C ILE A 148 -12.93 -8.20 -5.36
N LYS A 149 -14.25 -8.41 -5.24
CA LYS A 149 -14.99 -9.41 -6.03
C LYS A 149 -14.85 -9.14 -7.53
N LEU A 150 -15.11 -7.91 -7.97
CA LEU A 150 -14.98 -7.52 -9.38
C LEU A 150 -13.56 -7.75 -9.91
N CYS A 151 -12.53 -7.34 -9.16
CA CYS A 151 -11.14 -7.59 -9.56
C CYS A 151 -10.85 -9.08 -9.75
N ARG A 152 -11.32 -9.94 -8.84
CA ARG A 152 -11.14 -11.39 -8.94
C ARG A 152 -11.87 -12.00 -10.15
N GLU A 153 -13.10 -11.57 -10.40
CA GLU A 153 -13.87 -11.99 -11.59
C GLU A 153 -13.16 -11.58 -12.88
N CYS A 154 -12.50 -10.41 -12.87
CA CYS A 154 -11.65 -9.93 -13.94
C CYS A 154 -10.25 -10.58 -13.98
N GLY A 155 -9.92 -11.53 -13.11
CA GLY A 155 -8.58 -12.15 -13.06
C GLY A 155 -7.45 -11.16 -12.77
N ILE A 156 -7.75 -10.04 -12.10
CA ILE A 156 -6.79 -9.00 -11.72
C ILE A 156 -6.29 -9.30 -10.31
N SER A 157 -4.97 -9.15 -10.10
CA SER A 157 -4.35 -9.32 -8.80
C SER A 157 -4.89 -8.27 -7.82
N VAL A 158 -5.48 -8.73 -6.72
CA VAL A 158 -6.12 -7.89 -5.70
C VAL A 158 -5.91 -8.52 -4.33
N GLU A 159 -5.92 -7.71 -3.28
CA GLU A 159 -5.89 -8.18 -1.91
C GLU A 159 -7.07 -9.11 -1.57
N ARG A 160 -6.95 -9.83 -0.46
CA ARG A 160 -8.02 -10.69 0.04
C ARG A 160 -8.58 -10.14 1.33
N ALA A 161 -9.89 -9.98 1.40
CA ALA A 161 -10.57 -9.55 2.60
C ALA A 161 -11.68 -10.54 2.98
N ASP A 162 -11.87 -10.69 4.29
CA ASP A 162 -12.99 -11.39 4.89
C ASP A 162 -13.86 -10.36 5.62
N GLU A 163 -15.18 -10.54 5.58
CA GLU A 163 -16.12 -9.73 6.36
C GLU A 163 -15.93 -10.02 7.86
N THR A 164 -16.10 -8.98 8.68
CA THR A 164 -16.01 -9.06 10.14
C THR A 164 -17.14 -8.28 10.79
N ASP A 165 -17.34 -8.46 12.10
CA ASP A 165 -18.26 -7.62 12.86
C ASP A 165 -17.74 -6.17 12.89
N GLY A 166 -18.38 -5.28 12.12
CA GLY A 166 -18.05 -3.85 12.04
C GLY A 166 -17.00 -3.44 11.00
N GLY A 167 -16.64 -4.31 10.04
CA GLY A 167 -15.72 -3.95 8.95
C GLY A 167 -15.17 -5.15 8.18
N ILE A 168 -13.90 -5.08 7.76
CA ILE A 168 -13.22 -6.15 7.03
C ILE A 168 -11.85 -6.48 7.61
N ALA A 169 -11.40 -7.72 7.43
CA ALA A 169 -10.04 -8.16 7.74
C ALA A 169 -9.30 -8.51 6.45
N ILE A 170 -8.29 -7.72 6.11
CA ILE A 170 -7.48 -7.87 4.90
C ILE A 170 -6.27 -8.77 5.19
N SER A 171 -6.10 -9.80 4.38
CA SER A 171 -4.94 -10.67 4.37
C SER A 171 -3.69 -9.92 3.95
N ASN A 172 -2.60 -10.05 4.71
CA ASN A 172 -1.33 -9.42 4.37
C ASN A 172 -0.82 -9.91 3.00
N ILE A 173 -0.51 -8.95 2.11
CA ILE A 173 0.05 -9.21 0.77
C ILE A 173 1.58 -9.37 0.79
N THR A 174 2.21 -9.23 1.96
CA THR A 174 3.66 -9.29 2.16
C THR A 174 4.06 -10.48 3.02
N SER A 175 5.36 -10.76 3.08
CA SER A 175 5.93 -11.83 3.90
C SER A 175 7.43 -11.60 4.10
N PRO A 176 8.13 -12.44 4.88
CA PRO A 176 9.59 -12.41 4.93
C PRO A 176 10.30 -12.61 3.58
N LYS A 177 9.59 -12.99 2.50
CA LYS A 177 10.14 -13.14 1.14
C LYS A 177 9.84 -11.94 0.22
N VAL A 178 8.78 -11.19 0.51
CA VAL A 178 8.32 -10.09 -0.35
C VAL A 178 7.77 -8.92 0.47
N MET A 179 8.15 -7.70 0.12
CA MET A 179 7.73 -6.46 0.79
C MET A 179 7.00 -5.53 -0.18
N LEU A 180 6.10 -4.70 0.36
CA LEU A 180 5.42 -3.64 -0.37
C LEU A 180 6.31 -2.39 -0.39
N GLU A 181 6.48 -1.80 -1.57
CA GLU A 181 6.98 -0.44 -1.72
C GLU A 181 5.89 0.40 -2.41
N GLN A 182 5.23 1.24 -1.62
CA GLN A 182 4.21 2.17 -2.12
C GLN A 182 4.85 3.19 -3.08
N ALA A 183 4.07 3.72 -4.01
CA ALA A 183 4.63 4.58 -5.04
C ALA A 183 5.22 5.87 -4.47
N ASP A 184 4.57 6.46 -3.47
CA ASP A 184 5.06 7.61 -2.69
C ASP A 184 6.37 7.33 -1.91
N GLN A 185 6.67 6.06 -1.62
CA GLN A 185 7.88 5.59 -0.95
C GLN A 185 9.00 5.19 -1.91
N SER A 186 8.71 5.11 -3.21
CA SER A 186 9.64 4.57 -4.20
C SER A 186 10.63 5.59 -4.75
N GLY A 187 10.28 6.89 -4.70
CA GLY A 187 11.00 7.95 -5.40
C GLY A 187 10.99 7.85 -6.93
N ARG A 188 10.29 6.86 -7.51
CA ARG A 188 10.13 6.64 -8.96
C ARG A 188 9.04 7.50 -9.57
N ILE A 189 8.16 8.04 -8.74
CA ILE A 189 7.06 8.92 -9.10
C ILE A 189 7.10 10.14 -8.19
N ASP A 190 6.66 11.29 -8.69
CA ASP A 190 6.35 12.44 -7.83
C ASP A 190 4.91 12.26 -7.32
N PRO A 191 4.69 12.07 -6.00
CA PRO A 191 3.34 11.82 -5.49
C PRO A 191 2.37 12.99 -5.69
N ASP A 192 2.90 14.20 -5.93
CA ASP A 192 2.10 15.41 -6.13
C ASP A 192 1.93 15.77 -7.63
N ASP A 193 2.65 15.09 -8.53
CA ASP A 193 2.68 15.40 -9.96
C ASP A 193 2.86 14.11 -10.81
N PHE A 194 1.77 13.36 -10.97
CA PHE A 194 1.69 12.25 -11.91
C PHE A 194 0.31 12.16 -12.55
N ASP A 195 0.26 11.51 -13.72
CA ASP A 195 -0.95 11.29 -14.49
C ASP A 195 -1.10 9.82 -14.92
N GLU A 196 -2.15 9.52 -15.68
CA GLU A 196 -2.44 8.18 -16.18
C GLU A 196 -1.31 7.66 -17.08
N GLN A 197 -0.66 8.52 -17.87
CA GLN A 197 0.45 8.12 -18.72
C GLN A 197 1.64 7.66 -17.87
N THR A 198 1.92 8.36 -16.77
CA THR A 198 2.96 7.98 -15.82
C THR A 198 2.71 6.58 -15.24
N ILE A 199 1.45 6.26 -14.91
CA ILE A 199 1.05 4.92 -14.44
C ILE A 199 1.28 3.86 -15.53
N ILE A 200 0.87 4.14 -16.76
CA ILE A 200 1.04 3.22 -17.90
C ILE A 200 2.52 2.95 -18.17
N ASP A 201 3.36 3.98 -18.14
CA ASP A 201 4.81 3.84 -18.40
C ASP A 201 5.51 3.01 -17.32
N LEU A 202 5.06 3.12 -16.05
CA LEU A 202 5.66 2.42 -14.92
C LEU A 202 5.15 0.98 -14.75
N PHE A 203 3.88 0.72 -15.03
CA PHE A 203 3.20 -0.54 -14.69
C PHE A 203 2.62 -1.29 -15.89
N GLY A 204 2.65 -0.70 -17.08
CA GLY A 204 2.15 -1.30 -18.31
C GLY A 204 0.72 -1.83 -18.16
N LYS A 205 0.53 -3.10 -18.54
CA LYS A 205 -0.78 -3.78 -18.46
C LYS A 205 -1.39 -3.72 -17.06
N ALA A 206 -0.61 -3.90 -15.99
CA ALA A 206 -1.13 -3.88 -14.63
C ALA A 206 -1.62 -2.48 -14.23
N GLY A 207 -0.92 -1.43 -14.68
CA GLY A 207 -1.36 -0.04 -14.52
C GLY A 207 -2.65 0.24 -15.28
N ALA A 208 -2.76 -0.23 -16.53
CA ALA A 208 -3.99 -0.12 -17.31
C ALA A 208 -5.17 -0.82 -16.62
N GLN A 209 -4.97 -2.04 -16.12
CA GLN A 209 -5.98 -2.78 -15.37
C GLN A 209 -6.48 -2.01 -14.14
N MET A 210 -5.57 -1.37 -13.40
CA MET A 210 -5.92 -0.51 -12.26
C MET A 210 -6.79 0.68 -12.71
N LEU A 211 -6.36 1.43 -13.73
CA LEU A 211 -7.09 2.61 -14.24
C LEU A 211 -8.49 2.25 -14.75
N ILE A 212 -8.62 1.11 -15.44
CA ILE A 212 -9.91 0.62 -15.95
C ILE A 212 -10.84 0.25 -14.79
N ILE A 213 -10.32 -0.44 -13.76
CA ILE A 213 -11.09 -0.77 -12.55
C ILE A 213 -11.50 0.51 -11.83
N ASP A 214 -10.57 1.44 -11.59
CA ASP A 214 -10.85 2.72 -10.92
C ASP A 214 -11.92 3.52 -11.66
N ALA A 215 -11.89 3.54 -12.99
CA ALA A 215 -12.94 4.15 -13.80
C ALA A 215 -14.30 3.46 -13.65
N ILE A 216 -14.35 2.12 -13.60
CA ILE A 216 -15.61 1.37 -13.44
C ILE A 216 -16.20 1.54 -12.05
N ILE A 217 -15.37 1.45 -11.00
CA ILE A 217 -15.84 1.57 -9.61
C ILE A 217 -16.04 3.04 -9.20
N GLY A 218 -15.60 4.00 -10.03
CA GLY A 218 -15.70 5.42 -9.74
C GLY A 218 -14.80 5.84 -8.59
N ASN A 219 -13.56 5.32 -8.54
CA ASN A 219 -12.61 5.59 -7.48
C ASN A 219 -12.08 7.03 -7.57
N GLY A 220 -12.38 7.83 -6.56
CA GLY A 220 -11.99 9.24 -6.49
C GLY A 220 -10.55 9.49 -6.00
N ASP A 221 -9.88 8.48 -5.44
CA ASP A 221 -8.64 8.70 -4.67
C ASP A 221 -7.55 7.64 -4.90
N ARG A 222 -7.20 7.39 -6.17
CA ARG A 222 -6.01 6.59 -6.50
C ARG A 222 -4.72 7.41 -6.39
N HIS A 223 -4.38 7.86 -5.18
CA HIS A 223 -3.13 8.56 -4.92
C HIS A 223 -1.92 7.60 -4.81
N ALA A 224 -0.70 8.13 -4.83
CA ALA A 224 0.56 7.35 -4.87
C ALA A 224 0.82 6.43 -3.65
N GLY A 225 -0.01 6.50 -2.61
CA GLY A 225 0.02 5.55 -1.48
C GLY A 225 -0.85 4.30 -1.74
N ASN A 226 -1.79 4.38 -2.68
CA ASN A 226 -2.79 3.34 -2.96
C ASN A 226 -2.37 2.41 -4.12
N PHE A 227 -1.11 2.45 -4.53
CA PHE A 227 -0.49 1.49 -5.44
C PHE A 227 1.02 1.48 -5.23
N GLY A 228 1.70 0.50 -5.86
CA GLY A 228 3.15 0.37 -5.74
C GLY A 228 3.64 -0.97 -6.27
N TRP A 229 4.75 -1.43 -5.70
CA TRP A 229 5.43 -2.64 -6.14
C TRP A 229 5.57 -3.67 -5.03
N ILE A 230 5.64 -4.93 -5.44
CA ILE A 230 6.22 -5.99 -4.63
C ILE A 230 7.72 -6.06 -4.91
N ARG A 231 8.52 -6.03 -3.85
CA ARG A 231 9.97 -6.22 -3.90
C ARG A 231 10.39 -7.51 -3.21
N ASN A 232 11.39 -8.19 -3.76
CA ASN A 232 12.03 -9.33 -3.13
C ASN A 232 12.87 -8.85 -1.94
N THR A 233 12.73 -9.48 -0.77
CA THR A 233 13.41 -9.04 0.47
C THR A 233 14.86 -9.50 0.58
N ASP A 234 15.29 -10.47 -0.24
CA ASP A 234 16.67 -10.95 -0.30
C ASP A 234 17.50 -10.14 -1.32
N THR A 235 16.91 -9.84 -2.48
CA THR A 235 17.62 -9.20 -3.60
C THR A 235 17.33 -7.71 -3.74
N GLY A 236 16.19 -7.25 -3.23
CA GLY A 236 15.70 -5.88 -3.42
C GLY A 236 15.05 -5.63 -4.79
N GLU A 237 15.00 -6.64 -5.66
CA GLU A 237 14.43 -6.56 -7.00
C GLU A 237 12.92 -6.29 -6.97
N TYR A 238 12.45 -5.51 -7.93
CA TYR A 238 11.03 -5.28 -8.17
C TYR A 238 10.44 -6.47 -8.90
N VAL A 239 9.54 -7.19 -8.24
CA VAL A 239 8.90 -8.41 -8.76
C VAL A 239 7.75 -8.07 -9.71
N GLY A 240 7.02 -6.99 -9.41
CA GLY A 240 5.89 -6.54 -10.21
C GLY A 240 5.03 -5.54 -9.44
N MET A 241 3.92 -5.12 -10.03
CA MET A 241 2.92 -4.29 -9.36
C MET A 241 2.34 -5.04 -8.15
N ALA A 242 2.10 -4.32 -7.06
CA ALA A 242 1.34 -4.84 -5.94
C ALA A 242 -0.07 -5.27 -6.38
N PRO A 243 -0.66 -6.31 -5.76
CA PRO A 243 -2.10 -6.54 -5.88
C PRO A 243 -2.85 -5.24 -5.57
N LEU A 244 -3.95 -4.95 -6.25
CA LEU A 244 -4.75 -3.77 -5.95
C LEU A 244 -5.28 -3.83 -4.51
N TYR A 245 -5.30 -2.69 -3.84
CA TYR A 245 -5.76 -2.50 -2.46
C TYR A 245 -6.30 -1.07 -2.28
N ASP A 246 -6.91 -0.81 -1.12
CA ASP A 246 -7.57 0.46 -0.76
C ASP A 246 -8.58 0.92 -1.83
N PHE A 247 -9.82 0.44 -1.67
CA PHE A 247 -10.98 0.87 -2.46
C PHE A 247 -11.99 1.64 -1.61
N ASP A 248 -11.53 2.34 -0.57
CA ASP A 248 -12.39 3.11 0.34
C ASP A 248 -13.04 4.33 -0.32
N HIS A 249 -12.45 4.81 -1.42
CA HIS A 249 -12.98 5.89 -2.27
C HIS A 249 -13.70 5.39 -3.54
N ALA A 250 -14.05 4.10 -3.60
CA ALA A 250 -14.97 3.60 -4.62
C ALA A 250 -16.35 4.26 -4.48
N LEU A 251 -17.01 4.52 -5.60
CA LEU A 251 -18.29 5.24 -5.71
C LEU A 251 -18.27 6.74 -5.38
N ASP A 252 -17.09 7.35 -5.20
CA ASP A 252 -16.96 8.81 -5.12
C ASP A 252 -17.54 9.49 -6.38
N SER A 253 -17.39 8.85 -7.54
CA SER A 253 -18.18 9.16 -8.72
C SER A 253 -19.17 8.06 -9.07
N THR A 254 -20.43 8.46 -9.26
CA THR A 254 -21.51 7.59 -9.74
C THR A 254 -22.02 7.97 -11.13
N LEU A 255 -21.39 8.96 -11.76
CA LEU A 255 -21.81 9.49 -13.06
C LEU A 255 -21.56 8.47 -14.18
N GLU A 256 -22.37 8.52 -15.24
CA GLU A 256 -22.17 7.71 -16.45
C GLU A 256 -21.23 8.41 -17.47
N SER A 257 -20.73 9.60 -17.12
CA SER A 257 -19.76 10.36 -17.91
C SER A 257 -18.97 11.26 -16.98
N ASP A 258 -17.66 11.04 -16.91
CA ASP A 258 -16.70 11.85 -16.18
C ASP A 258 -15.28 11.62 -16.72
N ARG A 259 -14.32 12.33 -16.10
CA ARG A 259 -12.93 12.28 -16.49
C ARG A 259 -12.29 10.90 -16.28
N LEU A 260 -12.67 10.16 -15.23
CA LEU A 260 -12.13 8.81 -14.99
C LEU A 260 -12.46 7.89 -16.17
N LEU A 261 -13.69 7.92 -16.66
CA LEU A 261 -14.13 7.13 -17.81
C LEU A 261 -13.39 7.54 -19.10
N THR A 262 -13.30 8.86 -19.37
CA THR A 262 -12.65 9.33 -20.59
C THR A 262 -11.14 9.12 -20.58
N ASP A 263 -10.49 9.30 -19.42
CA ASP A 263 -9.04 9.12 -19.28
C ASP A 263 -8.67 7.64 -19.33
N ALA A 264 -9.46 6.75 -18.70
CA ALA A 264 -9.26 5.32 -18.85
C ALA A 264 -9.31 4.90 -20.33
N VAL A 265 -10.31 5.34 -21.10
CA VAL A 265 -10.39 5.04 -22.54
C VAL A 265 -9.19 5.63 -23.28
N LYS A 266 -8.89 6.92 -23.08
CA LYS A 266 -7.80 7.61 -23.77
C LYS A 266 -6.43 6.96 -23.54
N PHE A 267 -6.07 6.72 -22.29
CA PHE A 267 -4.73 6.27 -21.91
C PHE A 267 -4.56 4.75 -21.96
N CYS A 268 -5.65 3.98 -21.81
CA CYS A 268 -5.59 2.53 -21.89
C CYS A 268 -5.84 1.97 -23.30
N MET A 269 -5.97 2.80 -24.35
CA MET A 269 -6.10 2.33 -25.75
C MET A 269 -5.04 1.29 -26.18
N PRO A 270 -3.75 1.36 -25.77
CA PRO A 270 -2.79 0.29 -26.06
C PRO A 270 -3.16 -1.09 -25.49
N TYR A 271 -4.12 -1.12 -24.55
CA TYR A 271 -4.69 -2.28 -23.88
C TYR A 271 -6.21 -2.36 -24.09
N GLU A 272 -6.70 -2.06 -25.31
CA GLU A 272 -8.13 -2.12 -25.66
C GLU A 272 -8.77 -3.48 -25.32
N ASP A 273 -8.03 -4.58 -25.51
CA ASP A 273 -8.45 -5.93 -25.18
C ASP A 273 -8.79 -6.07 -23.68
N GLU A 274 -7.99 -5.46 -22.80
CA GLU A 274 -8.27 -5.41 -21.38
C GLU A 274 -9.49 -4.55 -21.05
N MET A 275 -9.68 -3.40 -21.71
CA MET A 275 -10.88 -2.58 -21.51
C MET A 275 -12.15 -3.35 -21.88
N VAL A 276 -12.18 -3.98 -23.05
CA VAL A 276 -13.31 -4.78 -23.52
C VAL A 276 -13.59 -5.94 -22.57
N ARG A 277 -12.54 -6.64 -22.13
CA ARG A 277 -12.66 -7.79 -21.23
C ARG A 277 -13.19 -7.38 -19.85
N ILE A 278 -12.61 -6.37 -19.22
CA ILE A 278 -12.96 -5.92 -17.87
C ILE A 278 -14.35 -5.29 -17.88
N ALA A 279 -14.64 -4.38 -18.81
CA ALA A 279 -15.97 -3.77 -18.92
C ALA A 279 -17.04 -4.80 -19.31
N GLY A 280 -16.70 -5.80 -20.14
CA GLY A 280 -17.56 -6.93 -20.45
C GLY A 280 -17.99 -7.72 -19.22
N ILE A 281 -17.05 -8.02 -18.31
CA ILE A 281 -17.33 -8.71 -17.05
C ILE A 281 -18.11 -7.80 -16.10
N ALA A 282 -17.69 -6.55 -15.93
CA ALA A 282 -18.28 -5.60 -14.99
C ALA A 282 -19.75 -5.24 -15.29
N GLN A 283 -20.20 -5.40 -16.54
CA GLN A 283 -21.62 -5.28 -16.89
C GLN A 283 -22.51 -6.33 -16.21
N GLY A 284 -21.94 -7.46 -15.78
CA GLY A 284 -22.61 -8.48 -14.98
C GLY A 284 -22.65 -8.18 -13.47
N SER A 285 -22.04 -7.07 -13.02
CA SER A 285 -21.97 -6.73 -11.59
C SER A 285 -23.36 -6.52 -10.97
N GLU A 286 -23.52 -6.96 -9.73
CA GLU A 286 -24.69 -6.67 -8.89
C GLU A 286 -24.75 -5.19 -8.49
N ASN A 287 -23.60 -4.50 -8.48
CA ASN A 287 -23.55 -3.06 -8.23
C ASN A 287 -23.94 -2.30 -9.51
N GLU A 288 -25.07 -1.58 -9.44
CA GLU A 288 -25.62 -0.83 -10.58
C GLU A 288 -24.71 0.29 -11.09
N VAL A 289 -23.90 0.91 -10.22
CA VAL A 289 -22.93 1.93 -10.65
C VAL A 289 -21.83 1.27 -11.48
N PHE A 290 -21.26 0.16 -11.01
CA PHE A 290 -20.21 -0.56 -11.75
C PHE A 290 -20.71 -1.00 -13.13
N LYS A 291 -21.94 -1.54 -13.17
CA LYS A 291 -22.60 -1.95 -14.41
C LYS A 291 -22.74 -0.79 -15.40
N LYS A 292 -23.31 0.33 -14.98
CA LYS A 292 -23.56 1.49 -15.85
C LYS A 292 -22.27 2.17 -16.31
N ARG A 293 -21.27 2.26 -15.44
CA ARG A 293 -19.96 2.82 -15.78
C ARG A 293 -19.20 1.92 -16.75
N ALA A 294 -19.28 0.59 -16.57
CA ALA A 294 -18.76 -0.36 -17.55
C ALA A 294 -19.44 -0.25 -18.93
N GLN A 295 -20.77 -0.08 -18.97
CA GLN A 295 -21.49 0.21 -20.23
C GLN A 295 -21.01 1.50 -20.88
N SER A 296 -20.64 2.51 -20.08
CA SER A 296 -20.14 3.79 -20.57
C SER A 296 -18.76 3.65 -21.22
N ILE A 297 -17.86 2.84 -20.65
CA ILE A 297 -16.59 2.47 -21.29
C ILE A 297 -16.85 1.82 -22.65
N MET A 298 -17.75 0.83 -22.73
CA MET A 298 -18.06 0.15 -23.99
C MET A 298 -18.57 1.13 -25.06
N LYS A 299 -19.49 2.04 -24.71
CA LYS A 299 -20.00 3.06 -25.63
C LYS A 299 -18.89 4.00 -26.14
N LEU A 300 -17.96 4.39 -25.26
CA LEU A 300 -16.83 5.25 -25.64
C LEU A 300 -15.87 4.54 -26.61
N LEU A 301 -15.63 3.24 -26.42
CA LEU A 301 -14.82 2.44 -27.34
C LEU A 301 -15.47 2.30 -28.72
N ASP A 302 -16.79 2.11 -28.77
CA ASP A 302 -17.52 2.00 -30.03
C ASP A 302 -17.58 3.34 -30.78
N ALA A 303 -17.65 4.47 -30.07
CA ALA A 303 -17.66 5.81 -30.66
C ALA A 303 -16.29 6.23 -31.25
N GLY A 304 -15.21 5.58 -30.83
CA GLY A 304 -13.84 5.82 -31.32
C GLY A 304 -13.44 4.98 -32.54
N LYS A 305 -14.31 4.05 -32.97
CA LYS A 305 -14.14 3.19 -34.16
C LYS A 305 -14.77 3.81 -35.40
#